data_AF-A0A1E4TNC7-F1
#
_entry.id   AF-A0A1E4TNC7-F1
#
_cell.length_a   1.000
_cell.length_b   1.000
_cell.length_c   1.000
_cell.angle_alpha   90.00
_cell.angle_beta   90.00
_cell.angle_gamma   90.00
#
_symmetry.space_group_name_H-M   'P 1'
#
loop_
_entity.id
_entity.type
_entity.pdbx_description
1 polymer ?
#
loop_
_entity_poly.entity_id
_entity_poly.type
_entity_poly.pdbx_seq_one_letter_code
_entity_poly.pdbx_strand_id
1 'polypeptide(L)' 'MPTISRPKQLIECSNCQTTKTPLWRKDANGNTLCNACGLFQKLHGTMRPLSLKTDVIKKR' A
#
# COMPACT_ATOMS: atom_id res chain seq x y z
N MET A 1 -25.60 -20.21 14.83
CA MET A 1 -25.69 -18.97 14.03
C MET A 1 -24.40 -18.85 13.22
N PRO A 2 -24.43 -18.70 11.88
CA PRO A 2 -23.21 -18.54 11.10
C PRO A 2 -22.72 -17.10 11.24
N THR A 3 -21.54 -16.92 11.82
CA THR A 3 -20.85 -15.62 11.87
C THR A 3 -20.35 -15.29 10.47
N ILE A 4 -21.11 -14.49 9.72
CA ILE A 4 -20.69 -13.95 8.43
C ILE A 4 -19.48 -13.05 8.71
N SER A 5 -18.30 -13.66 8.60
CA SER A 5 -17.01 -13.01 8.73
C SER A 5 -16.85 -12.15 7.48
N ARG A 6 -17.27 -10.88 7.58
CA ARG A 6 -17.16 -9.87 6.51
C ARG A 6 -15.78 -10.01 5.87
N PRO A 7 -15.67 -10.22 4.53
CA PRO A 7 -14.38 -10.40 3.91
C PRO A 7 -13.56 -9.16 4.23
N LYS A 8 -12.42 -9.36 4.92
CA LYS A 8 -11.39 -8.33 5.11
C LYS A 8 -11.10 -7.81 3.71
N GLN A 9 -11.62 -6.63 3.38
CA GLN A 9 -11.31 -5.95 2.12
C GLN A 9 -9.79 -5.87 2.08
N LEU A 10 -9.16 -6.68 1.22
CA LEU A 10 -7.72 -6.64 1.02
C LEU A 10 -7.43 -5.33 0.31
N ILE A 11 -7.22 -4.28 1.09
CA ILE A 11 -6.70 -3.03 0.54
C ILE A 11 -5.30 -3.36 0.04
N GLU A 12 -5.05 -3.05 -1.23
CA GLU A 12 -3.77 -3.24 -1.90
C GLU A 12 -3.30 -1.94 -2.51
N CYS A 13 -1.99 -1.76 -2.57
CA CYS A 13 -1.40 -0.57 -3.16
C CYS A 13 -1.57 -0.61 -4.68
N SER A 14 -2.18 0.43 -5.28
CA SER A 14 -2.32 0.54 -6.73
C SER A 14 -0.98 0.53 -7.47
N ASN A 15 0.11 0.98 -6.83
CA ASN A 15 1.43 0.97 -7.43
C ASN A 15 2.12 -0.39 -7.29
N CYS A 16 2.27 -0.91 -6.07
CA CYS A 16 3.11 -2.10 -5.80
C CYS A 16 2.33 -3.35 -5.36
N GLN A 17 1.00 -3.29 -5.35
CA GLN A 17 0.08 -4.33 -4.86
C GLN A 17 0.50 -4.92 -3.51
N THR A 18 1.19 -4.16 -2.65
CA THR A 18 1.40 -4.61 -1.27
C THR A 18 0.06 -4.53 -0.56
N THR A 19 -0.31 -5.62 0.12
CA THR A 19 -1.46 -5.70 1.05
C THR A 19 -1.02 -5.48 2.50
N LYS A 20 0.29 -5.44 2.73
CA LYS A 20 0.90 -5.24 4.03
C LYS A 20 1.55 -3.85 4.03
N THR A 21 0.97 -2.93 4.79
CA THR A 21 1.56 -1.62 5.01
C THR A 21 1.13 -1.08 6.37
N PRO A 22 2.02 -0.39 7.10
CA PRO A 22 1.66 0.20 8.38
C PRO A 22 0.70 1.40 8.22
N LEU A 23 0.69 2.05 7.06
CA LEU A 23 -0.18 3.19 6.78
C LEU A 23 -0.56 3.23 5.30
N TRP A 24 -1.85 3.31 5.04
CA TRP A 24 -2.40 3.56 3.71
C TRP A 24 -2.41 5.06 3.42
N ARG A 25 -1.90 5.44 2.26
CA ARG A 25 -1.97 6.81 1.73
C ARG A 25 -2.90 6.83 0.52
N LYS A 26 -3.51 7.97 0.26
CA LYS A 26 -4.25 8.20 -1.00
C LYS A 26 -3.53 9.30 -1.76
N ASP A 27 -3.36 9.08 -3.05
CA ASP A 27 -2.83 10.12 -3.94
C ASP A 27 -3.93 11.15 -4.28
N ALA A 28 -3.56 12.28 -4.89
CA ALA A 28 -4.51 13.29 -5.37
C ALA A 28 -5.53 12.71 -6.36
N ASN A 29 -5.15 11.65 -7.08
CA ASN A 29 -6.02 10.92 -7.99
C ASN A 29 -6.98 9.92 -7.30
N GLY A 30 -6.95 9.83 -5.96
CA GLY A 30 -7.76 8.87 -5.20
C GLY A 30 -7.22 7.44 -5.16
N ASN A 31 -6.08 7.19 -5.82
CA ASN A 31 -5.41 5.89 -5.82
C ASN A 31 -4.93 5.51 -4.42
N THR A 32 -5.18 4.28 -4.00
CA THR A 32 -4.76 3.80 -2.69
C THR A 32 -3.32 3.30 -2.78
N LEU A 33 -2.41 3.97 -2.08
CA LEU A 33 -0.98 3.68 -2.08
C LEU A 33 -0.54 3.23 -0.69
N CYS A 34 0.51 2.40 -0.63
CA CYS A 34 1.16 2.12 0.63
C CYS A 34 2.02 3.30 1.09
N ASN A 35 2.42 3.30 2.37
CA ASN A 35 3.23 4.38 2.92
C ASN A 35 4.50 4.67 2.09
N ALA A 36 5.20 3.62 1.66
CA ALA A 36 6.43 3.76 0.87
C ALA A 36 6.17 4.36 -0.52
N CYS A 37 5.16 3.87 -1.25
CA CYS A 37 4.84 4.39 -2.58
C CYS A 37 4.31 5.82 -2.54
N GLY A 38 3.41 6.12 -1.59
CA GLY A 38 2.88 7.48 -1.43
C GLY A 38 3.93 8.49 -0.98
N LEU A 39 4.87 8.10 -0.10
CA LEU A 39 6.00 8.96 0.26
C LEU A 39 6.96 9.14 -0.91
N PHE A 40 7.31 8.07 -1.62
CA PHE A 40 8.24 8.14 -2.74
C PHE A 40 7.69 9.03 -3.86
N GLN A 41 6.41 8.87 -4.22
CA GLN A 41 5.75 9.72 -5.22
C GLN A 41 5.69 11.18 -4.78
N LYS A 42 5.38 11.45 -3.51
CA LYS A 42 5.33 12.83 -3.00
C LYS A 42 6.71 13.50 -2.95
N LEU A 43 7.77 12.73 -2.69
CA LEU A 43 9.14 13.26 -2.56
C LEU A 43 9.85 13.37 -3.91
N HIS A 44 9.69 12.39 -4.80
CA HIS A 44 10.42 12.29 -6.07
C HIS A 44 9.56 12.62 -7.30
N GLY A 45 8.24 12.80 -7.15
CA GLY A 45 7.31 13.00 -8.26
C GLY A 45 7.12 11.78 -9.16
N THR A 46 7.80 10.66 -8.87
CA THR A 46 7.80 9.44 -9.68
C THR A 46 7.27 8.25 -8.90
N MET A 47 6.72 7.27 -9.60
CA MET A 47 6.27 6.02 -8.98
C MET A 47 7.46 5.20 -8.50
N ARG A 48 7.34 4.59 -7.32
CA ARG A 48 8.43 3.77 -6.77
C ARG A 48 8.66 2.55 -7.67
N PRO A 49 9.89 2.28 -8.14
CA PRO A 49 10.14 1.13 -8.99
C PRO A 49 9.88 -0.16 -8.22
N LEU A 50 9.18 -1.10 -8.88
CA LEU A 50 8.75 -2.36 -8.29
C LEU A 50 9.92 -3.26 -7.89
N SER A 51 11.09 -3.12 -8.51
CA SER A 51 12.32 -3.84 -8.14
C SER A 51 12.79 -3.55 -6.71
N LEU A 52 12.38 -2.42 -6.11
CA LEU A 52 12.71 -2.09 -4.71
C LEU A 52 11.67 -2.59 -3.71
N LYS A 53 10.60 -3.29 -4.17
CA LYS A 53 9.61 -3.90 -3.27
C LYS A 53 10.29 -5.05 -2.55
N THR A 54 10.52 -4.87 -1.26
CA THR A 54 10.85 -5.98 -0.37
C THR A 54 9.59 -6.35 0.40
N ASP A 55 9.21 -7.63 0.36
CA ASP A 55 8.10 -8.18 1.14
C ASP A 55 8.39 -8.24 2.64
N VAL A 56 9.63 -7.91 3.04
CA VAL A 56 10.07 -7.83 4.43
C VAL A 56 9.78 -6.43 4.99
N ILE A 57 8.63 -6.28 5.63
CA ILE A 57 8.35 -5.10 6.45
C ILE A 57 9.15 -5.25 7.74
N LYS A 58 10.30 -4.59 7.80
CA LYS A 58 11.14 -4.54 9.00
C LYS A 58 10.36 -3.76 10.08
N LYS A 59 9.81 -4.48 11.07
CA LYS A 59 9.30 -3.86 12.30
C LYS A 59 10.51 -3.25 13.01
N ARG A 60 10.47 -1.94 13.29
CA ARG A 60 11.42 -1.32 14.22
C ARG A 60 11.05 -1.70 15.64
#